data_AF-A0A9Q0WWA2-F1
#
_entry.id   AF-A0A9Q0WWA2-F1
#
_cell.length_a   1.000
_cell.length_b   1.000
_cell.length_c   1.000
_cell.angle_alpha   90.00
_cell.angle_beta   90.00
_cell.angle_gamma   90.00
#
_symmetry.space_group_name_H-M   'P 1'
#
loop_
_entity.id
_entity.type
_entity.pdbx_description
1 polymer ?
#
loop_
_entity_poly.entity_id
_entity_poly.type
_entity_poly.pdbx_seq_one_letter_code
_entity_poly.pdbx_strand_id
1 'polypeptide(L)'
;MANHSDDLPQLNISMEEKDKLVAEVIRYVLFKNHQNSGSPIKRDELTQIVTKNYRHRNLPAVVIDEAKQKLTSIFGFEMRELQRARPSSTNQGRVSSQQSAADAKSYVLISQLPADVYRKYVEDVNSAHVTGFTFVVISVVLLAGGKIPEENLWHHLKKMGLFENDESHPALGNIKQALETLVQQRYLQKDKISGPEGNILVYELAERALDGPVNERVKEYISQVVKRDVASVVIK
;
A
#
# COMPACT_ATOMS: atom_id res chain seq x y z
N MET A 1 -8.95 30.19 4.14
CA MET A 1 -7.51 30.45 3.91
C MET A 1 -6.88 30.61 5.27
N ALA A 2 -6.22 29.57 5.78
CA ALA A 2 -5.46 29.67 7.02
C ALA A 2 -4.03 30.10 6.67
N ASN A 3 -3.60 31.24 7.22
CA ASN A 3 -2.24 31.74 7.05
C ASN A 3 -1.26 30.80 7.75
N HIS A 4 -0.53 29.99 6.98
CA HIS A 4 0.57 29.14 7.48
C HIS A 4 1.82 29.93 7.91
N SER A 5 1.79 31.26 7.83
CA SER A 5 2.90 32.14 8.22
C SER A 5 3.05 32.30 9.74
N ASP A 6 2.01 32.03 10.53
CA ASP A 6 2.02 32.25 11.98
C ASP A 6 2.59 31.07 12.81
N ASP A 7 2.85 29.91 12.18
CA ASP A 7 3.37 28.73 12.88
C ASP A 7 4.90 28.64 12.92
N LEU A 8 5.61 29.35 12.02
CA LEU A 8 7.09 29.32 11.96
C LEU A 8 7.79 29.83 13.22
N PRO A 9 7.36 30.92 13.88
CA PRO A 9 8.02 31.44 15.08
C PRO A 9 8.03 30.44 16.25
N GLN A 10 7.08 29.49 16.26
CA GLN A 10 6.95 28.49 17.33
C GLN A 10 7.88 27.27 17.12
N LEU A 11 8.38 27.06 15.89
CA LEU A 11 9.18 25.89 15.53
C LEU A 11 10.69 26.08 15.73
N ASN A 12 11.14 27.30 16.04
CA ASN A 12 12.56 27.67 16.22
C ASN A 12 13.47 27.30 15.03
N ILE A 13 12.98 27.39 13.80
CA ILE A 13 13.79 27.18 12.57
C ILE A 13 13.49 28.27 11.55
N SER A 14 14.45 28.54 10.66
CA SER A 14 14.25 29.47 9.55
C SER A 14 13.35 28.87 8.45
N MET A 15 12.84 29.73 7.57
CA MET A 15 12.07 29.27 6.41
C MET A 15 12.94 28.41 5.47
N GLU A 16 14.20 28.81 5.27
CA GLU A 16 15.17 28.09 4.43
C GLU A 16 15.48 26.70 5.00
N GLU A 17 15.61 26.58 6.33
CA GLU A 17 15.81 25.29 6.99
C GLU A 17 14.59 24.38 6.83
N LYS A 18 13.38 24.93 6.99
CA LYS A 18 12.14 24.20 6.75
C LYS A 18 12.07 23.70 5.30
N ASP A 19 12.35 24.58 4.33
CA ASP A 19 12.33 24.23 2.91
C ASP A 19 13.35 23.14 2.57
N LYS A 20 14.54 23.18 3.18
CA LYS A 20 15.54 22.12 3.04
C LYS A 20 15.02 20.77 3.54
N LEU A 21 14.41 20.74 4.72
CA LEU A 21 13.81 19.52 5.29
C LEU A 21 12.68 18.97 4.42
N VAL A 22 11.81 19.85 3.91
CA VAL A 22 10.74 19.48 2.98
C VAL A 22 11.32 18.85 1.71
N ALA A 23 12.36 19.47 1.13
CA ALA A 23 13.02 18.92 -0.06
C ALA A 23 13.68 17.56 0.21
N GLU A 24 14.28 17.36 1.38
CA GLU A 24 14.85 16.07 1.78
C GLU A 24 13.77 14.98 1.92
N VAL A 25 12.63 15.29 2.53
CA VAL A 25 11.48 14.37 2.62
C VAL A 25 10.93 14.03 1.24
N ILE A 26 10.71 15.01 0.37
CA ILE A 26 10.24 14.79 -1.01
C ILE A 26 11.21 13.88 -1.75
N ARG A 27 12.50 14.20 -1.70
CA ARG A 27 13.56 13.39 -2.33
C ARG A 27 13.49 11.96 -1.84
N TYR A 28 13.49 11.76 -0.52
CA TYR A 28 13.42 10.44 0.08
C TYR A 28 12.19 9.67 -0.40
N VAL A 29 11.01 10.28 -0.38
CA VAL A 29 9.75 9.65 -0.77
C VAL A 29 9.78 9.21 -2.24
N LEU A 30 10.25 10.05 -3.15
CA LEU A 30 10.36 9.72 -4.58
C LEU A 30 11.34 8.55 -4.83
N PHE A 31 12.54 8.61 -4.25
CA PHE A 31 13.54 7.56 -4.41
C PHE A 31 13.10 6.24 -3.77
N LYS A 32 12.54 6.29 -2.56
CA LYS A 32 12.06 5.11 -1.84
C LYS A 32 10.92 4.43 -2.58
N ASN A 33 9.98 5.21 -3.13
CA ASN A 33 8.89 4.69 -3.94
C ASN A 33 9.40 3.96 -5.19
N HIS A 34 10.41 4.52 -5.87
CA HIS A 34 11.02 3.88 -7.04
C HIS A 34 11.80 2.61 -6.67
N GLN A 35 12.64 2.66 -5.63
CA GLN A 35 13.48 1.53 -5.20
C GLN A 35 12.67 0.35 -4.69
N ASN A 36 11.58 0.60 -3.97
CA ASN A 36 10.79 -0.44 -3.31
C ASN A 36 9.52 -0.80 -4.07
N SER A 37 9.46 -0.53 -5.38
CA SER A 37 8.33 -0.85 -6.26
C SER A 37 6.98 -0.39 -5.67
N GLY A 38 6.94 0.82 -5.13
CA GLY A 38 5.72 1.38 -4.55
C GLY A 38 5.29 0.76 -3.21
N SER A 39 6.16 0.08 -2.47
CA SER A 39 5.85 -0.36 -1.11
C SER A 39 5.61 0.84 -0.17
N PRO A 40 4.71 0.75 0.82
CA PRO A 40 4.43 1.87 1.71
C PRO A 40 5.63 2.30 2.54
N ILE A 41 5.79 3.62 2.67
CA ILE A 41 6.87 4.27 3.40
C ILE A 41 6.39 4.57 4.82
N LYS A 42 7.10 4.13 5.86
CA LYS A 42 6.66 4.36 7.23
C LYS A 42 6.80 5.83 7.62
N ARG A 43 5.85 6.35 8.40
CA ARG A 43 5.93 7.71 8.98
C ARG A 43 7.19 7.91 9.82
N ASP A 44 7.64 6.86 10.50
CA ASP A 44 8.85 6.91 11.33
C ASP A 44 10.10 7.16 10.48
N GLU A 45 10.20 6.56 9.28
CA GLU A 45 11.31 6.80 8.36
C GLU A 45 11.38 8.28 7.95
N LEU A 46 10.23 8.90 7.69
CA LEU A 46 10.14 10.32 7.35
C LEU A 46 10.41 11.23 8.54
N THR A 47 9.91 10.83 9.72
CA THR A 47 10.13 11.55 10.97
C THR A 47 11.61 11.60 11.30
N GLN A 48 12.33 10.49 11.09
CA GLN A 48 13.77 10.40 11.32
C GLN A 48 14.59 11.32 10.41
N ILE A 49 14.11 11.67 9.22
CA ILE A 49 14.81 12.67 8.36
C ILE A 49 14.87 14.01 9.08
N VAL A 50 13.75 14.41 9.70
CA VAL A 50 13.61 15.69 10.40
C VAL A 50 14.29 15.64 11.77
N THR A 51 14.07 14.57 12.54
CA THR A 51 14.51 14.52 13.94
C THR A 51 16.00 14.24 14.12
N LYS A 52 16.75 13.97 13.04
CA LYS A 52 18.22 13.83 13.07
C LYS A 52 18.90 15.08 13.64
N ASN A 53 18.43 16.25 13.22
CA ASN A 53 19.05 17.53 13.56
C ASN A 53 18.13 18.42 14.42
N TYR A 54 16.85 18.09 14.52
CA TYR A 54 15.84 18.93 15.18
C TYR A 54 15.06 18.14 16.24
N ARG A 55 14.84 18.74 17.41
CA ARG A 55 14.15 18.08 18.54
C ARG A 55 12.69 18.52 18.71
N HIS A 56 12.21 19.42 17.85
CA HIS A 56 10.86 19.97 17.98
C HIS A 56 9.80 18.94 17.59
N ARG A 57 8.91 18.59 18.54
CA ARG A 57 7.95 17.49 18.38
C ARG A 57 6.99 17.65 17.20
N ASN A 58 6.55 18.88 16.91
CA ASN A 58 5.56 19.12 15.85
C ASN A 58 6.21 19.33 14.47
N LEU A 59 7.53 19.56 14.41
CA LEU A 59 8.20 19.90 13.16
C LEU A 59 8.08 18.78 12.10
N PRO A 60 8.23 17.48 12.43
CA PRO A 60 8.02 16.43 11.45
C PRO A 60 6.63 16.42 10.81
N ALA A 61 5.59 16.74 11.59
CA ALA A 61 4.23 16.80 11.05
C ALA A 61 4.08 17.92 10.03
N VAL A 62 4.55 19.13 10.38
CA VAL A 62 4.53 20.30 9.49
C VAL A 62 5.31 20.05 8.20
N VAL A 63 6.53 19.50 8.30
CA VAL A 63 7.38 19.19 7.15
C VAL A 63 6.72 18.14 6.24
N ILE A 64 6.16 17.07 6.81
CA ILE A 64 5.49 16.02 6.04
C ILE A 64 4.25 16.58 5.34
N ASP A 65 3.44 17.39 6.01
CA ASP A 65 2.24 17.96 5.41
C ASP A 65 2.58 18.93 4.27
N GLU A 66 3.63 19.75 4.41
CA GLU A 66 4.11 20.61 3.33
C GLU A 66 4.71 19.78 2.18
N ALA A 67 5.41 18.69 2.46
CA ALA A 67 5.90 17.77 1.44
C ALA A 67 4.75 17.14 0.64
N LYS A 68 3.65 16.74 1.30
CA LYS A 68 2.44 16.22 0.63
C LYS A 68 1.85 17.24 -0.35
N GLN A 69 1.78 18.51 0.07
CA GLN A 69 1.29 19.61 -0.77
C GLN A 69 2.18 19.82 -1.99
N LYS A 70 3.50 19.92 -1.80
CA LYS A 70 4.47 20.13 -2.90
C LYS A 70 4.54 18.92 -3.84
N LEU A 71 4.43 17.69 -3.33
CA LEU A 71 4.32 16.48 -4.18
C LEU A 71 3.09 16.55 -5.10
N THR A 72 1.97 17.06 -4.58
CA THR A 72 0.74 17.19 -5.37
C THR A 72 0.87 18.31 -6.40
N SER A 73 1.29 19.51 -5.99
CA SER A 73 1.28 20.71 -6.85
C SER A 73 2.41 20.76 -7.88
N ILE A 74 3.56 20.17 -7.59
CA ILE A 74 4.74 20.23 -8.46
C ILE A 74 4.91 18.94 -9.26
N PHE A 75 4.72 17.78 -8.62
CA PHE A 75 5.04 16.47 -9.21
C PHE A 75 3.81 15.69 -9.68
N GLY A 76 2.60 16.14 -9.35
CA GLY A 76 1.37 15.42 -9.69
C GLY A 76 1.24 14.08 -8.96
N PHE A 77 1.79 13.97 -7.75
CA PHE A 77 1.63 12.80 -6.89
C PHE A 77 0.83 13.14 -5.63
N GLU A 78 -0.18 12.34 -5.35
CA GLU A 78 -0.79 12.30 -4.02
C GLU A 78 0.01 11.35 -3.13
N MET A 79 0.43 11.85 -1.97
CA MET A 79 1.01 11.03 -0.92
C MET A 79 -0.10 10.66 0.08
N ARG A 80 -0.72 9.50 -0.14
CA ARG A 80 -1.86 9.02 0.64
C ARG A 80 -1.42 8.24 1.86
N GLU A 81 -2.05 8.51 3.00
CA GLU A 81 -1.83 7.75 4.23
C GLU A 81 -2.62 6.43 4.18
N LEU A 82 -1.94 5.32 4.45
CA LEU A 82 -2.55 4.03 4.70
C LEU A 82 -2.63 3.79 6.21
N GLN A 83 -3.85 3.61 6.69
CA GLN A 83 -4.10 3.07 8.03
C GLN A 83 -4.06 1.56 7.96
N ARG A 84 -3.06 0.93 8.58
CA ARG A 84 -2.92 -0.52 8.55
C ARG A 84 -4.14 -1.20 9.18
N ALA A 85 -4.79 -2.06 8.43
CA ALA A 85 -5.83 -2.95 8.91
C ALA A 85 -5.23 -3.93 9.91
N ARG A 86 -5.98 -4.19 10.99
CA ARG A 86 -5.62 -5.26 11.91
C ARG A 86 -6.00 -6.61 11.28
N PRO A 87 -5.12 -7.62 11.36
CA PRO A 87 -5.46 -8.99 11.01
C PRO A 87 -6.77 -9.44 11.66
N SER A 88 -7.67 -10.02 10.86
CA SER A 88 -8.94 -10.56 11.35
C SER A 88 -8.76 -11.65 12.43
N SER A 89 -7.59 -12.30 12.48
CA SER A 89 -7.21 -13.29 13.51
C SER A 89 -7.02 -12.71 14.91
N THR A 90 -6.81 -11.38 15.05
CA THR A 90 -6.55 -10.74 16.35
C THR A 90 -7.85 -10.47 17.14
N ASN A 91 -9.02 -10.63 16.52
CA ASN A 91 -10.32 -10.35 17.17
C ASN A 91 -10.77 -11.43 18.17
N GLN A 92 -10.06 -12.56 18.31
CA GLN A 92 -10.53 -13.69 19.13
C GLN A 92 -9.96 -13.81 20.56
N GLY A 93 -9.26 -12.78 21.09
CA GLY A 93 -9.02 -12.77 22.53
C GLY A 93 -7.86 -11.89 22.97
N ARG A 94 -8.18 -10.68 23.42
CA ARG A 94 -7.66 -10.05 24.65
C ARG A 94 -8.18 -8.61 24.76
N VAL A 95 -9.25 -8.45 25.53
CA VAL A 95 -9.57 -7.18 26.20
C VAL A 95 -8.63 -7.05 27.40
N SER A 96 -7.34 -6.73 27.18
CA SER A 96 -6.43 -6.28 28.25
C SER A 96 -5.02 -6.01 27.73
N SER A 97 -4.75 -4.75 27.41
CA SER A 97 -3.65 -3.94 27.97
C SER A 97 -3.35 -2.76 27.03
N GLN A 98 -3.52 -1.56 27.58
CA GLN A 98 -3.11 -0.32 26.94
C GLN A 98 -1.59 -0.33 26.72
N GLN A 99 -1.17 -0.54 25.48
CA GLN A 99 -0.15 0.27 24.85
C GLN A 99 -0.43 0.28 23.35
N SER A 100 -0.90 1.44 22.92
CA SER A 100 -1.17 1.84 21.57
C SER A 100 -0.01 1.53 20.62
N ALA A 101 -0.07 0.38 19.94
CA ALA A 101 0.32 0.38 18.53
C ALA A 101 -0.76 1.18 17.80
N ALA A 102 -0.70 2.51 17.90
CA ALA A 102 -1.31 3.35 16.89
C ALA A 102 -0.78 2.80 15.57
N ASP A 103 -1.67 2.27 14.72
CA ASP A 103 -1.30 1.60 13.48
C ASP A 103 -0.21 2.43 12.82
N ALA A 104 0.99 1.84 12.64
CA ALA A 104 2.15 2.59 12.21
C ALA A 104 1.82 3.22 10.85
N LYS A 105 1.54 4.53 10.87
CA LYS A 105 1.10 5.29 9.70
C LYS A 105 2.13 5.07 8.60
N SER A 106 1.66 4.72 7.42
CA SER A 106 2.52 4.57 6.26
C SER A 106 1.91 5.31 5.08
N TYR A 107 2.73 5.65 4.10
CA TYR A 107 2.29 6.44 2.96
C TYR A 107 2.61 5.73 1.66
N VAL A 108 1.77 5.98 0.67
CA VAL A 108 1.96 5.52 -0.71
C VAL A 108 1.87 6.71 -1.65
N LEU A 109 2.64 6.68 -2.72
CA LEU A 109 2.49 7.64 -3.80
C LEU A 109 1.51 7.13 -4.83
N ILE A 110 0.57 7.99 -5.22
CA ILE A 110 -0.45 7.72 -6.21
C ILE A 110 -0.36 8.82 -7.26
N SER A 111 -0.22 8.42 -8.53
CA SER A 111 -0.21 9.40 -9.62
C SER A 111 -1.58 10.07 -9.73
N GLN A 112 -1.57 11.39 -9.84
CA GLN A 112 -2.76 12.21 -10.13
C GLN A 112 -2.89 12.54 -11.62
N LEU A 113 -2.08 11.92 -12.47
CA LEU A 113 -2.19 12.09 -13.90
C LEU A 113 -3.50 11.47 -14.42
N PRO A 114 -4.19 12.12 -15.39
CA PRO A 114 -5.28 11.50 -16.12
C PRO A 114 -4.85 10.15 -16.72
N ALA A 115 -5.78 9.17 -16.75
CA ALA A 115 -5.45 7.79 -17.10
C ALA A 115 -4.86 7.65 -18.52
N ASP A 116 -5.32 8.44 -19.48
CA ASP A 116 -4.80 8.50 -20.85
C ASP A 116 -3.37 9.04 -20.91
N VAL A 117 -3.07 10.07 -20.11
CA VAL A 117 -1.73 10.64 -19.97
C VAL A 117 -0.79 9.64 -19.29
N TYR A 118 -1.22 9.04 -18.19
CA TYR A 118 -0.45 8.02 -17.47
C TYR A 118 -0.10 6.85 -18.40
N ARG A 119 -1.10 6.32 -19.13
CA ARG A 119 -0.92 5.24 -20.09
C ARG A 119 0.06 5.59 -21.22
N LYS A 120 0.02 6.83 -21.70
CA LYS A 120 0.85 7.27 -22.83
C LYS A 120 2.31 7.54 -22.43
N TYR A 121 2.56 8.06 -21.23
CA TYR A 121 3.87 8.60 -20.85
C TYR A 121 4.56 7.89 -19.69
N VAL A 122 3.83 7.12 -18.87
CA VAL A 122 4.35 6.52 -17.63
C VAL A 122 4.26 5.01 -17.66
N GLU A 123 3.16 4.44 -18.16
CA GLU A 123 2.97 3.00 -18.19
C GLU A 123 4.02 2.30 -19.07
N ASP A 124 4.84 1.46 -18.46
CA ASP A 124 5.74 0.56 -19.19
C ASP A 124 4.97 -0.70 -19.57
N VAL A 125 4.65 -0.82 -20.86
CA VAL A 125 3.93 -1.98 -21.43
C VAL A 125 4.68 -3.29 -21.16
N ASN A 126 6.01 -3.25 -21.03
CA ASN A 126 6.79 -4.45 -20.72
C ASN A 126 6.56 -4.94 -19.28
N SER A 127 6.11 -4.06 -18.37
CA SER A 127 5.80 -4.37 -16.97
C SER A 127 4.33 -4.78 -16.73
N ALA A 128 3.49 -4.79 -17.76
CA ALA A 128 2.05 -5.06 -17.65
C ALA A 128 1.72 -6.42 -17.03
N HIS A 129 2.62 -7.40 -17.15
CA HIS A 129 2.50 -8.72 -16.54
C HIS A 129 2.41 -8.65 -14.99
N VAL A 130 3.09 -7.69 -14.35
CA VAL A 130 3.03 -7.49 -12.89
C VAL A 130 1.65 -6.98 -12.47
N THR A 131 1.12 -5.99 -13.18
CA THR A 131 -0.22 -5.45 -12.92
C THR A 131 -1.29 -6.50 -13.18
N GLY A 132 -1.16 -7.28 -14.25
CA GLY A 132 -2.05 -8.40 -14.55
C GLY A 132 -2.04 -9.49 -13.46
N PHE A 133 -0.86 -9.89 -13.01
CA PHE A 133 -0.72 -10.84 -11.89
C PHE A 133 -1.36 -10.30 -10.61
N THR A 134 -1.11 -9.03 -10.27
CA THR A 134 -1.71 -8.36 -9.11
C THR A 134 -3.23 -8.39 -9.17
N PHE A 135 -3.81 -8.00 -10.32
CA PHE A 135 -5.25 -8.03 -10.54
C PHE A 135 -5.84 -9.44 -10.36
N VAL A 136 -5.21 -10.45 -10.95
CA VAL A 136 -5.67 -11.85 -10.85
C VAL A 136 -5.65 -12.34 -9.42
N VAL A 137 -4.56 -12.14 -8.68
CA VAL A 137 -4.45 -12.58 -7.28
C VAL A 137 -5.49 -11.90 -6.40
N ILE A 138 -5.61 -10.57 -6.48
CA ILE A 138 -6.62 -9.81 -5.72
C ILE A 138 -8.03 -10.31 -6.05
N SER A 139 -8.32 -10.57 -7.32
CA SER A 139 -9.62 -11.06 -7.77
C SER A 139 -9.95 -12.44 -7.19
N VAL A 140 -9.00 -13.37 -7.14
CA VAL A 140 -9.19 -14.68 -6.52
C VAL A 140 -9.50 -14.55 -5.02
N VAL A 141 -8.74 -13.73 -4.30
CA VAL A 141 -8.96 -13.50 -2.86
C VAL A 141 -10.31 -12.81 -2.62
N LEU A 142 -10.67 -11.83 -3.46
CA LEU A 142 -11.95 -11.14 -3.39
C LEU A 142 -13.13 -12.09 -3.63
N LEU A 143 -13.05 -12.94 -4.65
CA LEU A 143 -14.06 -13.96 -4.95
C LEU A 143 -14.17 -15.04 -3.87
N ALA A 144 -13.11 -15.26 -3.08
CA ALA A 144 -13.13 -16.12 -1.90
C ALA A 144 -13.72 -15.44 -0.65
N GLY A 145 -14.27 -14.22 -0.78
CA GLY A 145 -14.83 -13.46 0.34
C GLY A 145 -13.81 -12.56 1.05
N GLY A 146 -12.74 -12.15 0.36
CA GLY A 146 -11.72 -11.24 0.87
C GLY A 146 -10.59 -11.92 1.67
N LYS A 147 -10.70 -13.23 1.93
CA LYS A 147 -9.72 -14.02 2.69
C LYS A 147 -9.68 -15.46 2.20
N ILE A 148 -8.48 -16.05 2.10
CA ILE A 148 -8.29 -17.40 1.57
C ILE A 148 -7.10 -18.11 2.25
N PRO A 149 -7.18 -19.43 2.56
CA PRO A 149 -6.01 -20.22 2.96
C PRO A 149 -4.92 -20.23 1.89
N GLU A 150 -3.64 -20.21 2.30
CA GLU A 150 -2.48 -20.21 1.39
C GLU A 150 -2.53 -21.39 0.41
N GLU A 151 -2.81 -22.60 0.89
CA GLU A 151 -2.94 -23.80 0.06
C GLU A 151 -4.02 -23.64 -1.02
N ASN A 152 -5.15 -23.03 -0.66
CA ASN A 152 -6.25 -22.80 -1.58
C ASN A 152 -5.89 -21.73 -2.61
N LEU A 153 -5.18 -20.67 -2.23
CA LEU A 153 -4.69 -19.67 -3.19
C LEU A 153 -3.74 -20.32 -4.20
N TRP A 154 -2.76 -21.10 -3.73
CA TRP A 154 -1.83 -21.83 -4.59
C TRP A 154 -2.53 -22.81 -5.52
N HIS A 155 -3.59 -23.49 -5.05
CA HIS A 155 -4.41 -24.34 -5.91
C HIS A 155 -5.06 -23.57 -7.08
N HIS A 156 -5.54 -22.34 -6.85
CA HIS A 156 -6.09 -21.50 -7.91
C HIS A 156 -4.99 -21.01 -8.85
N LEU A 157 -3.85 -20.55 -8.33
CA LEU A 157 -2.70 -20.11 -9.12
C LEU A 157 -2.16 -21.23 -10.02
N LYS A 158 -2.10 -22.46 -9.51
CA LYS A 158 -1.67 -23.65 -10.25
C LYS A 158 -2.54 -23.93 -11.49
N LYS A 159 -3.86 -23.73 -11.38
CA LYS A 159 -4.78 -23.89 -12.53
C LYS A 159 -4.53 -22.85 -13.64
N MET A 160 -3.88 -21.74 -13.31
CA MET A 160 -3.46 -20.71 -14.25
C MET A 160 -2.01 -20.89 -14.72
N GLY A 161 -1.37 -22.03 -14.40
CA GLY A 161 0.01 -22.32 -14.76
C GLY A 161 1.06 -21.68 -13.86
N LEU A 162 0.68 -21.12 -12.71
CA LEU A 162 1.58 -20.47 -11.76
C LEU A 162 1.83 -21.40 -10.57
N PHE A 163 3.07 -21.90 -10.45
CA PHE A 163 3.46 -22.88 -9.44
C PHE A 163 4.31 -22.22 -8.35
N GLU A 164 4.09 -22.59 -7.08
CA GLU A 164 4.81 -21.99 -5.94
C GLU A 164 6.33 -22.13 -6.04
N ASN A 165 6.78 -23.27 -6.55
CA ASN A 165 8.20 -23.62 -6.67
C ASN A 165 8.83 -23.19 -8.00
N ASP A 166 8.15 -22.40 -8.82
CA ASP A 166 8.72 -21.83 -10.04
C ASP A 166 9.58 -20.61 -9.71
N GLU A 167 10.90 -20.76 -9.88
CA GLU A 167 11.89 -19.72 -9.58
C GLU A 167 12.25 -18.86 -10.80
N SER A 168 11.86 -19.26 -12.02
CA SER A 168 12.33 -18.66 -13.27
C SER A 168 11.22 -18.48 -14.30
N HIS A 169 10.01 -18.12 -13.87
CA HIS A 169 8.91 -17.84 -14.77
C HIS A 169 9.29 -16.72 -15.75
N PRO A 170 9.11 -16.89 -17.08
CA PRO A 170 9.62 -15.95 -18.09
C PRO A 170 9.16 -14.49 -17.90
N ALA A 171 7.98 -14.28 -17.32
CA ALA A 171 7.45 -12.94 -17.06
C ALA A 171 7.55 -12.52 -15.59
N LEU A 172 7.54 -13.45 -14.62
CA LEU A 172 7.34 -13.12 -13.20
C LEU A 172 8.55 -13.48 -12.33
N GLY A 173 9.57 -14.13 -12.90
CA GLY A 173 10.69 -14.67 -12.16
C GLY A 173 10.22 -15.68 -11.12
N ASN A 174 10.61 -15.47 -9.86
CA ASN A 174 10.18 -16.31 -8.76
C ASN A 174 8.73 -15.99 -8.36
N ILE A 175 7.82 -16.95 -8.59
CA ILE A 175 6.37 -16.77 -8.39
C ILE A 175 6.02 -16.54 -6.93
N LYS A 176 6.67 -17.26 -6.00
CA LYS A 176 6.48 -17.06 -4.56
C LYS A 176 6.89 -15.65 -4.13
N GLN A 177 8.03 -15.17 -4.62
CA GLN A 177 8.48 -13.80 -4.36
C GLN A 177 7.56 -12.75 -4.98
N ALA A 178 7.00 -13.01 -6.17
CA ALA A 178 6.01 -12.14 -6.77
C ALA A 178 4.75 -12.02 -5.89
N LEU A 179 4.25 -13.13 -5.34
CA LEU A 179 3.13 -13.13 -4.39
C LEU A 179 3.48 -12.39 -3.09
N GLU A 180 4.65 -12.64 -2.50
CA GLU A 180 5.11 -11.94 -1.29
C GLU A 180 5.33 -10.43 -1.53
N THR A 181 5.64 -10.03 -2.76
CA THR A 181 5.72 -8.59 -3.14
C THR A 181 4.36 -7.92 -3.03
N LEU A 182 3.25 -8.61 -3.33
CA LEU A 182 1.89 -8.09 -3.12
C LEU A 182 1.57 -7.85 -1.64
N VAL A 183 2.18 -8.65 -0.74
CA VAL A 183 2.09 -8.43 0.72
C VAL A 183 2.86 -7.18 1.13
N GLN A 184 4.08 -7.00 0.60
CA GLN A 184 4.91 -5.82 0.86
C GLN A 184 4.25 -4.53 0.35
N GLN A 185 3.61 -4.60 -0.82
CA GLN A 185 2.85 -3.51 -1.44
C GLN A 185 1.47 -3.27 -0.80
N ARG A 186 1.08 -4.07 0.18
CA ARG A 186 -0.21 -3.96 0.89
C ARG A 186 -1.44 -4.11 0.01
N TYR A 187 -1.32 -4.89 -1.07
CA TYR A 187 -2.48 -5.46 -1.74
C TYR A 187 -3.02 -6.66 -0.96
N LEU A 188 -2.12 -7.42 -0.33
CA LEU A 188 -2.43 -8.53 0.55
C LEU A 188 -1.81 -8.32 1.93
N GLN A 189 -2.35 -9.03 2.91
CA GLN A 189 -1.69 -9.33 4.17
C GLN A 189 -1.67 -10.84 4.39
N LYS A 190 -0.60 -11.33 5.00
CA LYS A 190 -0.39 -12.75 5.30
C LYS A 190 -0.45 -12.94 6.80
N ASP A 191 -1.41 -13.75 7.25
CA ASP A 191 -1.65 -14.00 8.66
C ASP A 191 -1.58 -15.50 8.97
N LYS A 192 -1.27 -15.80 10.23
CA LYS A 192 -1.30 -17.15 10.77
C LYS A 192 -2.50 -17.28 11.70
N ILE A 193 -3.42 -18.18 11.39
CA ILE A 193 -4.55 -18.51 12.25
C ILE A 193 -4.21 -19.78 13.03
N SER A 194 -4.29 -19.71 14.35
CA SER A 194 -4.17 -20.88 15.22
C SER A 194 -5.54 -21.52 15.43
N GLY A 195 -5.65 -22.81 15.14
CA GLY A 195 -6.83 -23.62 15.38
C GLY A 195 -6.51 -24.92 16.12
N PRO A 196 -7.54 -25.71 16.48
CA PRO A 196 -7.37 -26.98 17.19
C PRO A 196 -6.50 -27.99 16.42
N GLU A 197 -6.56 -27.95 15.09
CA GLU A 197 -5.83 -28.85 14.17
C GLU A 197 -4.45 -28.33 13.77
N GLY A 198 -4.02 -27.20 14.35
CA GLY A 198 -2.73 -26.58 14.06
C GLY A 198 -2.87 -25.17 13.51
N ASN A 199 -1.78 -24.66 12.94
CA ASN A 199 -1.74 -23.31 12.43
C ASN A 199 -1.88 -23.30 10.91
N ILE A 200 -2.76 -22.45 10.39
CA ILE A 200 -3.00 -22.29 8.95
C ILE A 200 -2.57 -20.88 8.54
N LEU A 201 -1.82 -20.78 7.45
CA LEU A 201 -1.49 -19.50 6.83
C LEU A 201 -2.62 -19.07 5.89
N VAL A 202 -2.98 -17.79 5.96
CA VAL A 202 -4.06 -17.20 5.16
C VAL A 202 -3.59 -15.90 4.53
N TYR A 203 -4.11 -15.61 3.34
CA TYR A 203 -4.00 -14.32 2.70
C TYR A 203 -5.34 -13.59 2.80
N GLU A 204 -5.29 -12.30 3.14
CA GLU A 204 -6.44 -11.41 3.23
C GLU A 204 -6.17 -10.14 2.42
N LEU A 205 -7.21 -9.53 1.85
CA LEU A 205 -7.07 -8.24 1.17
C LEU A 205 -6.58 -7.16 2.15
N ALA A 206 -5.59 -6.38 1.73
CA ALA A 206 -5.03 -5.30 2.53
C ALA A 206 -5.43 -3.92 1.98
N GLU A 207 -4.93 -2.86 2.61
CA GLU A 207 -5.45 -1.50 2.50
C GLU A 207 -5.46 -0.99 1.07
N ARG A 208 -4.46 -1.34 0.26
CA ARG A 208 -4.37 -0.88 -1.13
C ARG A 208 -5.39 -1.56 -2.04
N ALA A 209 -5.71 -2.84 -1.78
CA ALA A 209 -6.75 -3.54 -2.52
C ALA A 209 -8.16 -3.13 -2.07
N LEU A 210 -8.30 -2.68 -0.83
CA LEU A 210 -9.56 -2.22 -0.24
C LEU A 210 -9.85 -0.73 -0.47
N ASP A 211 -8.87 0.04 -0.97
CA ASP A 211 -9.05 1.45 -1.38
C ASP A 211 -10.24 1.56 -2.34
N GLY A 212 -11.20 2.44 -2.03
CA GLY A 212 -12.51 2.51 -2.69
C GLY A 212 -12.45 2.47 -4.22
N PRO A 213 -11.75 3.44 -4.85
CA PRO A 213 -11.58 3.47 -6.31
C PRO A 213 -10.97 2.19 -6.90
N VAL A 214 -10.00 1.58 -6.21
CA VAL A 214 -9.35 0.33 -6.66
C VAL A 214 -10.34 -0.84 -6.56
N ASN A 215 -10.97 -1.01 -5.40
CA ASN A 215 -11.88 -2.11 -5.10
C ASN A 215 -13.11 -2.11 -6.03
N GLU A 216 -13.73 -0.95 -6.22
CA GLU A 216 -14.87 -0.78 -7.12
C GLU A 216 -14.52 -1.17 -8.55
N ARG A 217 -13.36 -0.71 -9.04
CA ARG A 217 -12.92 -0.99 -10.40
C ARG A 217 -12.52 -2.45 -10.60
N VAL A 218 -11.91 -3.09 -9.59
CA VAL A 218 -11.65 -4.54 -9.62
C VAL A 218 -12.96 -5.33 -9.71
N LYS A 219 -13.97 -4.98 -8.90
CA LYS A 219 -15.30 -5.62 -8.95
C LYS A 219 -15.95 -5.46 -10.32
N GLU A 220 -15.89 -4.26 -10.89
CA GLU A 220 -16.42 -3.99 -12.24
C GLU A 220 -15.78 -4.91 -13.29
N TYR A 221 -14.45 -5.00 -13.31
CA TYR A 221 -13.74 -5.87 -14.24
C TYR A 221 -14.05 -7.36 -14.02
N ILE A 222 -14.15 -7.81 -12.78
CA ILE A 222 -14.55 -9.19 -12.47
C ILE A 222 -15.94 -9.48 -13.03
N SER A 223 -16.90 -8.58 -12.85
CA SER A 223 -18.26 -8.75 -13.40
C SER A 223 -18.27 -8.85 -14.92
N GLN A 224 -17.44 -8.07 -15.61
CA GLN A 224 -17.28 -8.15 -17.07
C GLN A 224 -16.72 -9.52 -17.51
N VAL A 225 -15.73 -10.05 -16.79
CA VAL A 225 -15.07 -11.33 -17.11
C VAL A 225 -15.96 -12.54 -16.78
N VAL A 226 -16.60 -12.52 -15.61
CA VAL A 226 -17.38 -13.66 -15.08
C VAL A 226 -18.82 -13.67 -15.60
N LYS A 227 -19.27 -12.60 -16.29
CA LYS A 227 -20.66 -12.39 -16.75
C LYS A 227 -21.68 -12.56 -15.61
N ARG A 228 -21.32 -12.12 -14.39
CA ARG A 228 -22.18 -12.13 -13.20
C ARG A 228 -22.35 -10.72 -12.65
N ASP A 229 -23.57 -10.39 -12.21
CA ASP A 229 -23.92 -9.08 -11.66
C ASP A 229 -23.10 -8.72 -10.41
N VAL A 230 -22.70 -7.43 -10.34
CA VAL A 230 -21.82 -6.85 -9.28
C VAL A 230 -22.38 -7.08 -7.86
N ALA A 231 -23.70 -7.18 -7.73
CA ALA A 231 -24.40 -7.38 -6.46
C ALA A 231 -24.01 -8.69 -5.72
N SER A 232 -23.42 -9.66 -6.43
CA SER A 232 -23.00 -10.95 -5.85
C SER A 232 -21.60 -10.96 -5.22
N VAL A 233 -20.80 -9.90 -5.41
CA VAL A 233 -19.39 -9.78 -4.93
C VAL A 233 -19.29 -8.80 -3.74
N VAL A 234 -20.31 -8.79 -2.88
CA VAL A 234 -20.27 -8.04 -1.62
C VAL A 234 -19.58 -8.90 -0.57
N ILE A 235 -18.38 -8.47 -0.16
CA ILE A 235 -17.74 -8.97 1.06
C ILE A 235 -18.67 -8.57 2.21
N LYS A 236 -19.24 -9.56 2.91
CA LYS A 236 -20.04 -9.35 4.11
C LYS A 236 -19.16 -9.00 5.30
#